data_AF-A0AA39U3N4-F1
#
_entry.id   AF-A0AA39U3N4-F1
#
_cell.length_a   1.000
_cell.length_b   1.000
_cell.length_c   1.000
_cell.angle_alpha   90.00
_cell.angle_beta   90.00
_cell.angle_gamma   90.00
#
_symmetry.space_group_name_H-M   'P 1'
#
loop_
_entity.id
_entity.type
_entity.pdbx_description
1 polymer ?
#
loop_
_entity_poly.entity_id
_entity_poly.type
_entity_poly.pdbx_seq_one_letter_code
_entity_poly.pdbx_strand_id
1 'polypeptide(L)'
;MNGSVCPKINCSFNDISALQPNPDISGIGVLIGFGASAYLTLVFCIAYFLLDREGNTNAVDQLVIQTLPALLGWKRGRASDKWSEALQNAVLTFSDLQIVTGISLAVSGYSQVQCQLTVYDAELIVDLVWFSCITHLATVSSLRRYFRERPALRLWRMICMGITVGMLSYALVFTAYDPVLPDVESAHWSYPTFLAYPAWCVLHPHELDNAVKAYSQAGYVSYNSSYIALVMAFLVVSYTTRTIRLFPKASDKIRTVFRTKPSLALKNELARLKHRVSILIIVMGNHMVSWGHRLGNYKCVARSLDRLF
;
A
#
# COMPACT_ATOMS: atom_id res chain seq x y z
N MET A 1 -3.42 20.00 40.72
CA MET A 1 -3.29 19.04 39.60
C MET A 1 -3.35 17.64 40.19
N ASN A 2 -4.57 17.14 40.45
CA ASN A 2 -4.75 15.73 40.80
C ASN A 2 -4.74 14.97 39.47
N GLY A 3 -3.68 14.21 39.23
CA GLY A 3 -3.61 13.31 38.10
C GLY A 3 -4.81 12.37 38.16
N SER A 4 -5.60 12.34 37.08
CA SER A 4 -6.66 11.36 36.89
C SER A 4 -6.02 9.98 36.88
N VAL A 5 -6.05 9.30 38.04
CA VAL A 5 -5.63 7.91 38.17
C VAL A 5 -6.61 7.08 37.35
N CYS A 6 -6.12 6.55 36.23
CA CYS A 6 -6.92 5.65 35.41
C CYS A 6 -7.29 4.41 36.22
N PRO A 7 -8.53 3.91 36.09
CA PRO A 7 -8.96 2.73 36.81
C PRO A 7 -8.10 1.53 36.41
N LYS A 8 -7.87 0.62 37.36
CA LYS A 8 -7.13 -0.62 37.08
C LYS A 8 -7.86 -1.41 36.00
N ILE A 9 -7.16 -1.72 34.91
CA ILE A 9 -7.73 -2.49 33.79
C ILE A 9 -7.86 -3.96 34.20
N ASN A 10 -9.03 -4.54 33.92
CA ASN A 10 -9.31 -5.96 34.10
C ASN A 10 -9.36 -6.64 32.72
N CYS A 11 -8.51 -7.64 32.52
CA CYS A 11 -8.41 -8.41 31.28
C CYS A 11 -9.25 -9.70 31.32
N SER A 12 -10.37 -9.71 32.05
CA SER A 12 -11.26 -10.87 32.15
C SER A 12 -12.46 -10.73 31.20
N PHE A 13 -12.81 -11.78 30.47
CA PHE A 13 -14.02 -11.80 29.62
C PHE A 13 -15.33 -11.81 30.43
N ASN A 14 -15.28 -12.14 31.72
CA ASN A 14 -16.47 -12.22 32.57
C ASN A 14 -16.96 -10.85 33.05
N ASP A 15 -16.12 -9.81 32.95
CA ASP A 15 -16.42 -8.46 33.44
C ASP A 15 -16.66 -7.45 32.29
N ILE A 16 -16.95 -7.94 31.08
CA ILE A 16 -17.18 -7.09 29.91
C ILE A 16 -18.55 -6.41 30.04
N SER A 17 -18.51 -5.10 30.18
CA SER A 17 -19.70 -4.25 30.14
C SER A 17 -20.19 -4.03 28.71
N ALA A 18 -21.42 -3.58 28.54
CA ALA A 18 -21.94 -3.20 27.23
C ALA A 18 -21.03 -2.17 26.55
N LEU A 19 -20.82 -2.32 25.24
CA LEU A 19 -19.99 -1.42 24.43
C LEU A 19 -20.48 0.03 24.58
N GLN A 20 -19.65 0.88 25.19
CA GLN A 20 -19.90 2.31 25.26
C GLN A 20 -18.93 3.04 24.33
N PRO A 21 -19.41 3.66 23.24
CA PRO A 21 -18.57 4.44 22.34
C PRO A 21 -17.95 5.62 23.07
N ASN A 22 -16.64 5.81 22.93
CA ASN A 22 -15.97 7.01 23.43
C ASN A 22 -16.36 8.22 22.54
N PRO A 23 -17.10 9.22 23.05
CA PRO A 23 -17.56 10.34 22.24
C PRO A 23 -16.41 11.18 21.63
N ASP A 24 -15.21 11.11 22.20
CA ASP A 24 -14.04 11.84 21.69
C ASP A 24 -13.39 11.15 20.48
N ILE A 25 -13.69 9.87 20.26
CA ILE A 25 -13.09 9.04 19.19
C ILE A 25 -14.17 8.60 18.20
N SER A 26 -15.18 7.88 18.70
CA SER A 26 -16.30 7.33 17.92
C SER A 26 -17.51 8.28 17.87
N GLY A 27 -17.34 9.53 18.33
CA GLY A 27 -18.36 10.57 18.22
C GLY A 27 -18.77 10.83 16.77
N ILE A 28 -20.08 10.87 16.51
CA ILE A 28 -20.63 11.07 15.16
C ILE A 28 -20.07 12.33 14.47
N GLY A 29 -19.87 13.41 15.21
CA GLY A 29 -19.29 14.66 14.69
C GLY A 29 -17.81 14.51 14.31
N VAL A 30 -17.04 13.75 15.08
CA VAL A 30 -15.63 13.44 14.78
C VAL A 30 -15.56 12.62 13.50
N LEU A 31 -16.37 11.57 13.39
CA LEU A 31 -16.41 10.69 12.21
C LEU A 31 -16.88 11.41 10.95
N ILE A 32 -17.97 12.19 11.06
CA ILE A 32 -18.46 12.99 9.92
C ILE A 32 -17.43 14.03 9.53
N GLY A 33 -16.85 14.77 10.48
CA GLY A 33 -15.87 15.81 10.20
C GLY A 33 -14.64 15.25 9.48
N PHE A 34 -14.06 14.18 10.04
CA PHE A 34 -12.87 13.52 9.48
C PHE A 34 -13.14 12.81 8.16
N GLY A 35 -14.27 12.10 8.07
CA GLY A 35 -14.68 11.41 6.85
C GLY A 35 -14.96 12.38 5.72
N ALA A 36 -15.76 13.43 6.00
CA ALA A 36 -16.11 14.44 5.01
C ALA A 36 -14.88 15.16 4.46
N SER A 37 -13.91 15.56 5.30
CA SER A 37 -12.69 16.21 4.81
C SER A 37 -11.86 15.30 3.90
N ALA A 38 -11.74 14.01 4.20
CA ALA A 38 -11.02 13.08 3.34
C ALA A 38 -11.76 12.79 2.03
N TYR A 39 -13.08 12.56 2.07
CA TYR A 39 -13.86 12.36 0.84
C TYR A 39 -13.87 13.61 -0.04
N LEU A 40 -14.00 14.81 0.54
CA LEU A 40 -13.86 16.07 -0.20
C LEU A 40 -12.47 16.21 -0.82
N THR A 41 -11.41 15.87 -0.09
CA THR A 41 -10.04 15.86 -0.63
C THR A 41 -9.91 14.94 -1.83
N LEU A 42 -10.49 13.73 -1.77
CA LEU A 42 -10.48 12.76 -2.87
C LEU A 42 -11.24 13.28 -4.08
N VAL A 43 -12.45 13.82 -3.87
CA VAL A 43 -13.27 14.42 -4.92
C VAL A 43 -12.52 15.58 -5.59
N PHE A 44 -11.90 16.45 -4.81
CA PHE A 44 -11.12 17.57 -5.34
C PHE A 44 -9.87 17.11 -6.07
N CYS A 45 -9.19 16.05 -5.61
CA CYS A 45 -8.08 15.44 -6.33
C CYS A 45 -8.52 14.90 -7.69
N ILE A 46 -9.65 14.18 -7.75
CA ILE A 46 -10.21 13.64 -8.99
C ILE A 46 -10.61 14.78 -9.93
N ALA A 47 -11.33 15.78 -9.42
CA ALA A 47 -11.71 16.96 -10.19
C ALA A 47 -10.47 17.68 -10.75
N TYR A 48 -9.43 17.88 -9.93
CA TYR A 48 -8.19 18.53 -10.34
C TYR A 48 -7.51 17.73 -11.46
N PHE A 49 -7.44 16.42 -11.30
CA PHE A 49 -6.86 15.53 -12.30
C PHE A 49 -7.64 15.49 -13.62
N LEU A 50 -8.97 15.51 -13.57
CA LEU A 50 -9.80 15.54 -14.77
C LEU A 50 -9.72 16.89 -15.50
N LEU A 51 -9.50 17.99 -14.76
CA LEU A 51 -9.43 19.34 -15.33
C LEU A 51 -8.01 19.73 -15.78
N ASP A 52 -6.96 19.16 -15.18
CA ASP A 52 -5.57 19.37 -15.58
C ASP A 52 -5.24 18.59 -16.86
N ARG A 53 -4.89 19.32 -17.93
CA ARG A 53 -4.61 18.77 -19.27
C ARG A 53 -3.12 18.75 -19.61
N GLU A 54 -2.27 19.32 -18.77
CA GLU A 54 -0.84 19.50 -19.08
C GLU A 54 0.06 18.38 -18.51
N GLY A 55 -0.52 17.39 -17.85
CA GLY A 55 0.19 16.27 -17.23
C GLY A 55 0.73 15.23 -18.23
N ASN A 56 2.01 14.88 -18.10
CA ASN A 56 2.59 13.68 -18.74
C ASN A 56 1.99 12.44 -18.06
N THR A 57 0.85 11.99 -18.57
CA THR A 57 -0.01 10.96 -17.98
C THR A 57 0.43 9.56 -18.39
N ASN A 58 0.37 8.60 -17.46
CA ASN A 58 0.64 7.20 -17.78
C ASN A 58 -0.50 6.63 -18.65
N ALA A 59 -0.30 5.49 -19.30
CA ALA A 59 -1.35 4.85 -20.11
C ALA A 59 -2.63 4.57 -19.31
N VAL A 60 -2.50 4.24 -18.02
CA VAL A 60 -3.65 4.05 -17.10
C VAL A 60 -4.37 5.37 -16.83
N ASP A 61 -3.61 6.45 -16.62
CA ASP A 61 -4.15 7.79 -16.40
C ASP A 61 -4.94 8.25 -17.65
N GLN A 62 -4.44 7.95 -18.85
CA GLN A 62 -5.15 8.24 -20.10
C GLN A 62 -6.45 7.46 -20.25
N LEU A 63 -6.47 6.18 -19.85
CA LEU A 63 -7.69 5.37 -19.86
C LEU A 63 -8.75 5.98 -18.95
N VAL A 64 -8.40 6.28 -17.71
CA VAL A 64 -9.33 6.90 -16.73
C VAL A 64 -9.84 8.25 -17.24
N ILE A 65 -8.95 9.07 -17.78
CA ILE A 65 -9.29 10.40 -18.31
C ILE A 65 -10.28 10.32 -19.49
N GLN A 66 -10.28 9.23 -20.25
CA GLN A 66 -11.19 9.05 -21.39
C GLN A 66 -12.49 8.35 -20.98
N THR A 67 -12.44 7.35 -20.10
CA THR A 67 -13.60 6.55 -19.72
C THR A 67 -14.50 7.24 -18.71
N LEU A 68 -13.95 7.92 -17.70
CA LEU A 68 -14.75 8.51 -16.62
C LEU A 68 -15.69 9.62 -17.13
N PRO A 69 -15.24 10.61 -17.93
CA PRO A 69 -16.12 11.64 -18.46
C PRO A 69 -17.17 11.08 -19.43
N ALA A 70 -16.80 10.06 -20.22
CA ALA A 70 -17.73 9.40 -21.14
C ALA A 70 -18.84 8.65 -20.38
N LEU A 71 -18.49 7.95 -19.29
CA LEU A 71 -19.45 7.23 -18.44
C LEU A 71 -20.38 8.19 -17.70
N LEU A 72 -19.87 9.34 -17.26
CA LEU A 72 -20.65 10.38 -16.58
C LEU A 72 -21.40 11.32 -17.55
N GLY A 73 -21.32 11.09 -18.87
CA GLY A 73 -21.94 11.96 -19.87
C GLY A 73 -21.39 13.40 -19.89
N TRP A 74 -20.22 13.63 -19.29
CA TRP A 74 -19.65 14.96 -19.09
C TRP A 74 -18.68 15.31 -20.22
N LYS A 75 -18.95 16.42 -20.92
CA LYS A 75 -17.97 17.03 -21.83
C LYS A 75 -16.83 17.67 -21.04
N ARG A 76 -15.61 17.19 -21.27
CA ARG A 76 -14.41 17.74 -20.65
C ARG A 76 -14.19 19.19 -21.07
N GLY A 77 -14.29 20.12 -20.13
CA GLY A 77 -13.92 21.52 -20.28
C GLY A 77 -12.56 21.82 -19.67
N ARG A 78 -11.90 22.90 -20.12
CA ARG A 78 -10.74 23.48 -19.42
C ARG A 78 -11.27 24.30 -18.25
N ALA A 79 -10.85 23.99 -17.03
CA ALA A 79 -11.09 24.88 -15.91
C ALA A 79 -10.37 26.21 -16.16
N SER A 80 -11.02 27.33 -15.85
CA SER A 80 -10.31 28.62 -15.78
C SER A 80 -9.17 28.50 -14.77
N ASP A 81 -8.07 29.21 -14.99
CA ASP A 81 -6.90 29.18 -14.11
C ASP A 81 -7.28 29.46 -12.64
N LYS A 82 -8.28 30.34 -12.42
CA LYS A 82 -8.86 30.62 -11.09
C LYS A 82 -9.46 29.39 -10.41
N TRP A 83 -10.17 28.55 -11.15
CA TRP A 83 -10.78 27.32 -10.63
C TRP A 83 -9.72 26.25 -10.36
N SER A 84 -8.70 26.15 -11.21
CA SER A 84 -7.57 25.25 -10.99
C SER A 84 -6.83 25.61 -9.69
N GLU A 85 -6.54 26.90 -9.50
CA GLU A 85 -5.89 27.40 -8.29
C GLU A 85 -6.76 27.20 -7.03
N ALA A 86 -8.06 27.51 -7.11
CA ALA A 86 -8.98 27.29 -6.00
C ALA A 86 -9.05 25.81 -5.60
N LEU A 87 -9.12 24.91 -6.59
CA LEU A 87 -9.18 23.47 -6.35
C LEU A 87 -7.88 22.92 -5.78
N GLN A 88 -6.75 23.41 -6.29
CA GLN A 88 -5.43 23.08 -5.75
C GLN A 88 -5.30 23.53 -4.29
N ASN A 89 -5.71 24.74 -3.96
CA ASN A 89 -5.72 25.26 -2.59
C ASN A 89 -6.67 24.47 -1.69
N ALA A 90 -7.86 24.11 -2.18
CA ALA A 90 -8.79 23.25 -1.45
C ALA A 90 -8.17 21.88 -1.14
N VAL A 91 -7.59 21.19 -2.13
CA VAL A 91 -6.90 19.90 -1.91
C VAL A 91 -5.80 20.05 -0.86
N LEU A 92 -5.01 21.12 -0.91
CA LEU A 92 -3.95 21.37 0.07
C LEU A 92 -4.53 21.52 1.48
N THR A 93 -5.51 22.41 1.67
CA THR A 93 -6.11 22.70 2.96
C THR A 93 -6.79 21.48 3.56
N PHE A 94 -7.68 20.81 2.82
CA PHE A 94 -8.39 19.64 3.35
C PHE A 94 -7.45 18.46 3.61
N SER A 95 -6.42 18.27 2.78
CA SER A 95 -5.38 17.28 3.06
C SER A 95 -4.59 17.65 4.32
N ASP A 96 -4.19 18.90 4.54
CA ASP A 96 -3.48 19.27 5.77
C ASP A 96 -4.36 19.11 7.02
N LEU A 97 -5.66 19.42 6.92
CA LEU A 97 -6.60 19.12 8.01
C LEU A 97 -6.63 17.61 8.30
N GLN A 98 -6.63 16.76 7.27
CA GLN A 98 -6.65 15.31 7.44
C GLN A 98 -5.39 14.76 8.13
N ILE A 99 -4.21 15.36 7.89
CA ILE A 99 -2.96 14.90 8.52
C ILE A 99 -2.94 15.25 10.00
N VAL A 100 -3.31 16.49 10.32
CA VAL A 100 -3.30 16.98 11.69
C VAL A 100 -4.34 16.24 12.52
N THR A 101 -5.57 16.14 12.02
CA THR A 101 -6.64 15.40 12.70
C THR A 101 -6.33 13.91 12.83
N GLY A 102 -5.72 13.29 11.83
CA GLY A 102 -5.29 11.89 11.90
C GLY A 102 -4.22 11.65 12.98
N ILE A 103 -3.22 12.52 13.07
CA ILE A 103 -2.21 12.46 14.14
C ILE A 103 -2.87 12.70 15.50
N SER A 104 -3.73 13.71 15.62
CA SER A 104 -4.43 14.02 16.87
C SER A 104 -5.29 12.85 17.36
N LEU A 105 -6.04 12.20 16.46
CA LEU A 105 -6.84 11.00 16.79
C LEU A 105 -5.94 9.86 17.27
N ALA A 106 -4.83 9.59 16.57
CA ALA A 106 -3.90 8.54 16.97
C ALA A 106 -3.26 8.85 18.33
N VAL A 107 -2.83 10.10 18.59
CA VAL A 107 -2.24 10.50 19.88
C VAL A 107 -3.28 10.39 21.00
N SER A 108 -4.50 10.87 20.77
CA SER A 108 -5.59 10.79 21.74
C SER A 108 -5.90 9.34 22.09
N GLY A 109 -6.05 8.47 21.09
CA GLY A 109 -6.24 7.04 21.29
C GLY A 109 -5.14 6.43 22.13
N TYR A 110 -3.87 6.65 21.77
CA TYR A 110 -2.73 6.09 22.50
C TYR A 110 -2.63 6.58 23.94
N SER A 111 -2.99 7.83 24.21
CA SER A 111 -3.01 8.36 25.57
C SER A 111 -4.08 7.71 26.44
N GLN A 112 -5.15 7.18 25.84
CA GLN A 112 -6.29 6.57 26.53
C GLN A 112 -6.21 5.04 26.59
N VAL A 113 -5.23 4.40 25.96
CA VAL A 113 -5.09 2.93 25.97
C VAL A 113 -5.07 2.38 27.39
N GLN A 114 -4.39 3.06 28.33
CA GLN A 114 -4.32 2.66 29.74
C GLN A 114 -5.55 3.04 30.57
N CYS A 115 -6.51 3.75 29.97
CA CYS A 115 -7.63 4.40 30.62
C CYS A 115 -8.96 3.99 29.97
N GLN A 116 -9.11 2.67 29.77
CA GLN A 116 -10.31 2.02 29.21
C GLN A 116 -10.64 2.35 27.74
N LEU A 117 -9.63 2.42 26.86
CA LEU A 117 -9.89 2.34 25.41
C LEU A 117 -10.36 0.93 25.04
N THR A 118 -11.48 0.84 24.31
CA THR A 118 -12.00 -0.44 23.81
C THR A 118 -11.29 -0.88 22.53
N VAL A 119 -11.35 -2.18 22.19
CA VAL A 119 -10.87 -2.68 20.89
C VAL A 119 -11.59 -2.00 19.74
N TYR A 120 -12.90 -1.77 19.86
CA TYR A 120 -13.69 -1.03 18.87
C TYR A 120 -13.14 0.36 18.59
N ASP A 121 -12.88 1.16 19.62
CA ASP A 121 -12.33 2.51 19.44
C ASP A 121 -10.91 2.45 18.85
N ALA A 122 -10.10 1.45 19.23
CA ALA A 122 -8.77 1.24 18.68
C ALA A 122 -8.78 0.87 17.19
N GLU A 123 -9.64 -0.05 16.77
CA GLU A 123 -9.83 -0.44 15.35
C GLU A 123 -10.34 0.76 14.53
N LEU A 124 -11.29 1.51 15.07
CA LEU A 124 -11.79 2.73 14.43
C LEU A 124 -10.66 3.76 14.23
N ILE A 125 -9.80 3.97 15.21
CA ILE A 125 -8.62 4.83 15.06
C ILE A 125 -7.70 4.30 13.95
N VAL A 126 -7.43 2.99 13.91
CA VAL A 126 -6.61 2.37 12.86
C VAL A 126 -7.18 2.68 11.48
N ASP A 127 -8.48 2.46 11.29
CA ASP A 127 -9.17 2.70 10.02
C ASP A 127 -9.14 4.18 9.60
N LEU A 128 -9.39 5.09 10.54
CA LEU A 128 -9.34 6.53 10.28
C LEU A 128 -7.92 6.98 9.89
N VAL A 129 -6.91 6.57 10.64
CA VAL A 129 -5.51 6.90 10.36
C VAL A 129 -5.05 6.29 9.03
N TRP A 130 -5.47 5.06 8.73
CA TRP A 130 -5.25 4.41 7.44
C TRP A 130 -5.90 5.18 6.29
N PHE A 131 -7.13 5.66 6.47
CA PHE A 131 -7.81 6.46 5.47
C PHE A 131 -7.14 7.83 5.24
N SER A 132 -6.64 8.47 6.31
CA SER A 132 -5.79 9.66 6.22
C SER A 132 -4.55 9.38 5.37
N CYS A 133 -3.88 8.25 5.62
CA CYS A 133 -2.71 7.81 4.87
C CYS A 133 -2.95 7.72 3.35
N ILE A 134 -4.06 7.09 2.94
CA ILE A 134 -4.46 7.00 1.52
C ILE A 134 -4.73 8.38 0.94
N THR A 135 -5.42 9.24 1.68
CA THR A 135 -5.76 10.60 1.25
C THR A 135 -4.50 11.42 0.97
N HIS A 136 -3.48 11.35 1.83
CA HIS A 136 -2.19 12.01 1.60
C HIS A 136 -1.47 11.48 0.36
N LEU A 137 -1.52 10.16 0.17
CA LEU A 137 -0.91 9.52 -0.99
C LEU A 137 -1.54 10.02 -2.30
N ALA A 138 -2.87 10.19 -2.30
CA ALA A 138 -3.62 10.77 -3.41
C ALA A 138 -3.20 12.23 -3.65
N THR A 139 -3.19 13.07 -2.61
CA THR A 139 -2.80 14.49 -2.71
C THR A 139 -1.38 14.68 -3.26
N VAL A 140 -0.40 13.94 -2.74
CA VAL A 140 1.00 14.03 -3.21
C VAL A 140 1.13 13.57 -4.66
N SER A 141 0.30 12.61 -5.09
CA SER A 141 0.27 12.14 -6.47
C SER A 141 -0.31 13.19 -7.41
N SER A 142 -1.43 13.81 -7.03
CA SER A 142 -2.13 14.82 -7.82
C SER A 142 -1.35 16.14 -7.90
N LEU A 143 -0.75 16.59 -6.80
CA LEU A 143 -0.04 17.87 -6.69
C LEU A 143 1.48 17.72 -6.80
N ARG A 144 1.98 16.67 -7.46
CA ARG A 144 3.42 16.37 -7.56
C ARG A 144 4.25 17.53 -8.11
N ARG A 145 3.72 18.29 -9.08
CA ARG A 145 4.39 19.46 -9.67
C ARG A 145 4.55 20.57 -8.64
N TYR A 146 3.45 20.92 -7.97
CA TYR A 146 3.43 21.93 -6.92
C TYR A 146 4.44 21.65 -5.79
N PHE A 147 4.50 20.40 -5.31
CA PHE A 147 5.47 20.03 -4.26
C PHE A 147 6.93 19.97 -4.74
N ARG A 148 7.20 19.88 -6.05
CA ARG A 148 8.56 19.99 -6.58
C ARG A 148 9.05 21.43 -6.58
N GLU A 149 8.16 22.38 -6.79
CA GLU A 149 8.47 23.81 -6.78
C GLU A 149 8.58 24.38 -5.35
N ARG A 150 7.88 23.78 -4.38
CA ARG A 150 7.87 24.21 -2.97
C ARG A 150 8.47 23.15 -2.03
N PRO A 151 9.81 23.08 -1.91
CA PRO A 151 10.48 22.00 -1.17
C PRO A 151 10.22 22.03 0.35
N ALA A 152 9.95 23.19 0.94
CA ALA A 152 9.65 23.33 2.37
C ALA A 152 8.30 22.67 2.73
N LEU A 153 7.23 23.00 2.00
CA LEU A 153 5.91 22.37 2.16
C LEU A 153 5.96 20.86 1.95
N ARG A 154 6.76 20.43 0.96
CA ARG A 154 7.03 19.01 0.73
C ARG A 154 7.68 18.35 1.96
N LEU A 155 8.73 18.94 2.51
CA LEU A 155 9.46 18.35 3.63
C LEU A 155 8.57 18.24 4.88
N TRP A 156 7.84 19.31 5.20
CA TRP A 156 6.88 19.31 6.31
C TRP A 156 5.88 18.16 6.18
N ARG A 157 5.24 18.03 5.01
CA ARG A 157 4.29 16.94 4.76
C ARG A 157 4.92 15.56 4.84
N MET A 158 6.15 15.39 4.34
CA MET A 158 6.88 14.14 4.44
C MET A 158 7.14 13.73 5.90
N ILE A 159 7.47 14.69 6.76
CA ILE A 159 7.68 14.45 8.19
C ILE A 159 6.36 14.04 8.86
N CYS A 160 5.29 14.82 8.70
CA CYS A 160 3.99 14.51 9.28
C CYS A 160 3.44 13.15 8.80
N MET A 161 3.63 12.86 7.51
CA MET A 161 3.21 11.60 6.88
C MET A 161 4.03 10.42 7.41
N GLY A 162 5.34 10.61 7.65
CA GLY A 162 6.20 9.64 8.31
C GLY A 162 5.80 9.35 9.75
N ILE A 163 5.45 10.39 10.53
CA ILE A 163 4.92 10.24 11.89
C ILE A 163 3.62 9.44 11.86
N THR A 164 2.69 9.79 10.98
CA THR A 164 1.39 9.10 10.84
C THR A 164 1.58 7.62 10.52
N VAL A 165 2.51 7.28 9.63
CA VAL A 165 2.86 5.87 9.32
C VAL A 165 3.48 5.14 10.50
N GLY A 166 4.39 5.78 11.23
CA GLY A 166 4.98 5.19 12.43
C GLY A 166 3.91 4.86 13.47
N MET A 167 2.98 5.80 13.69
CA MET A 167 1.83 5.59 14.55
C MET A 167 0.94 4.46 14.05
N LEU A 168 0.56 4.45 12.77
CA LEU A 168 -0.28 3.40 12.18
C LEU A 168 0.37 2.02 12.26
N SER A 169 1.69 1.93 12.07
CA SER A 169 2.45 0.67 12.20
C SER A 169 2.32 0.08 13.61
N TYR A 170 2.33 0.93 14.63
CA TYR A 170 2.08 0.51 16.01
C TYR A 170 0.60 0.13 16.24
N ALA A 171 -0.35 0.89 15.67
CA ALA A 171 -1.78 0.63 15.78
C ALA A 171 -2.19 -0.75 15.21
N LEU A 172 -1.52 -1.20 14.15
CA LEU A 172 -1.83 -2.50 13.52
C LEU A 172 -1.66 -3.70 14.47
N VAL A 173 -0.93 -3.55 15.58
CA VAL A 173 -0.84 -4.58 16.63
C VAL A 173 -2.22 -4.90 17.23
N PHE A 174 -3.12 -3.91 17.36
CA PHE A 174 -4.48 -4.14 17.87
C PHE A 174 -5.29 -5.07 16.95
N THR A 175 -5.02 -5.04 15.63
CA THR A 175 -5.69 -5.88 14.63
C THR A 175 -5.00 -7.22 14.38
N ALA A 176 -3.88 -7.48 15.05
CA ALA A 176 -3.01 -8.61 14.74
C ALA A 176 -3.44 -9.91 15.43
N TYR A 177 -4.14 -9.80 16.56
CA TYR A 177 -4.56 -10.91 17.41
C TYR A 177 -6.06 -11.12 17.30
N ASP A 178 -6.46 -12.38 17.09
CA ASP A 178 -7.86 -12.78 16.95
C ASP A 178 -8.15 -13.95 17.92
N PRO A 179 -9.04 -13.76 18.92
CA PRO A 179 -9.40 -14.83 19.84
C PRO A 179 -10.36 -15.82 19.17
N VAL A 180 -9.99 -17.10 19.16
CA VAL A 180 -10.83 -18.18 18.63
C VAL A 180 -11.48 -18.93 19.80
N LEU A 181 -12.81 -18.94 19.84
CA LEU A 181 -13.62 -19.56 20.90
C LEU A 181 -14.53 -20.65 20.30
N PRO A 182 -14.18 -21.94 20.43
CA PRO A 182 -14.89 -23.04 19.77
C PRO A 182 -16.19 -23.49 20.47
N ASP A 183 -16.39 -23.15 21.75
CA ASP A 183 -17.52 -23.65 22.56
C ASP A 183 -18.82 -22.84 22.40
N VAL A 184 -18.82 -21.80 21.55
CA VAL A 184 -20.00 -20.95 21.32
C VAL A 184 -20.71 -21.42 20.04
N GLU A 185 -21.65 -22.34 20.21
CA GLU A 185 -22.59 -22.77 19.17
C GLU A 185 -23.36 -21.53 18.66
N SER A 186 -23.02 -21.06 17.45
CA SER A 186 -23.35 -19.75 16.82
C SER A 186 -22.31 -18.63 16.99
N ALA A 187 -21.17 -18.80 16.31
CA ALA A 187 -20.03 -17.90 16.18
C ALA A 187 -20.31 -16.48 15.59
N HIS A 188 -21.54 -15.97 15.64
CA HIS A 188 -21.88 -14.61 15.19
C HIS A 188 -22.00 -13.59 16.34
N TRP A 189 -22.12 -14.03 17.60
CA TRP A 189 -22.32 -13.14 18.76
C TRP A 189 -21.09 -13.00 19.70
N SER A 190 -19.95 -13.64 19.41
CA SER A 190 -18.68 -13.45 20.16
C SER A 190 -17.88 -12.21 19.73
N TYR A 191 -18.23 -11.61 18.60
CA TYR A 191 -17.63 -10.36 18.11
C TYR A 191 -17.99 -9.12 18.95
N PRO A 192 -19.26 -8.89 19.37
CA PRO A 192 -19.58 -7.71 20.18
C PRO A 192 -18.91 -7.69 21.56
N THR A 193 -18.62 -8.85 22.17
CA THR A 193 -17.89 -8.91 23.44
C THR A 193 -16.41 -8.58 23.27
N PHE A 194 -15.77 -9.08 22.21
CA PHE A 194 -14.37 -8.73 21.92
C PHE A 194 -14.20 -7.25 21.55
N LEU A 195 -15.15 -6.66 20.83
CA LEU A 195 -15.12 -5.22 20.51
C LEU A 195 -15.17 -4.32 21.75
N ALA A 196 -15.89 -4.75 22.80
CA ALA A 196 -15.94 -4.06 24.09
C ALA A 196 -14.74 -4.37 25.01
N TYR A 197 -13.86 -5.29 24.61
CA TYR A 197 -12.70 -5.69 25.39
C TYR A 197 -11.67 -4.55 25.49
N PRO A 198 -10.90 -4.42 26.59
CA PRO A 198 -9.90 -3.37 26.70
C PRO A 198 -8.73 -3.55 25.73
N ALA A 199 -8.45 -2.53 24.93
CA ALA A 199 -7.36 -2.54 23.94
C ALA A 199 -5.99 -2.79 24.57
N TRP A 200 -5.76 -2.32 25.81
CA TRP A 200 -4.52 -2.59 26.56
C TRP A 200 -4.23 -4.08 26.74
N CYS A 201 -5.26 -4.90 26.95
CA CYS A 201 -5.10 -6.32 27.16
C CYS A 201 -4.67 -7.02 25.86
N VAL A 202 -5.10 -6.52 24.69
CA VAL A 202 -4.67 -7.02 23.38
C VAL A 202 -3.20 -6.73 23.11
N LEU A 203 -2.67 -5.61 23.60
CA LEU A 203 -1.23 -5.29 23.52
C LEU A 203 -0.34 -6.22 24.38
N HIS A 204 -0.93 -7.00 25.29
CA HIS A 204 -0.24 -7.93 26.17
C HIS A 204 -0.68 -9.37 25.85
N PRO A 205 -0.05 -10.05 24.87
CA PRO A 205 -0.55 -11.32 24.34
C PRO A 205 -0.71 -12.42 25.39
N HIS A 206 0.14 -12.42 26.42
CA HIS A 206 0.04 -13.36 27.55
C HIS A 206 -1.22 -13.14 28.38
N GLU A 207 -1.61 -11.88 28.63
CA GLU A 207 -2.86 -11.56 29.35
C GLU A 207 -4.07 -11.97 28.52
N LEU A 208 -4.06 -11.70 27.21
CA LEU A 208 -5.13 -12.11 26.30
C LEU A 208 -5.28 -13.64 26.23
N ASP A 209 -4.17 -14.37 26.11
CA ASP A 209 -4.19 -15.83 26.05
C ASP A 209 -4.72 -16.46 27.35
N ASN A 210 -4.31 -15.92 28.52
CA ASN A 210 -4.84 -16.36 29.81
C ASN A 210 -6.34 -16.07 29.94
N ALA A 211 -6.79 -14.90 29.48
CA ALA A 211 -8.20 -14.52 29.49
C ALA A 211 -9.05 -15.45 28.63
N VAL A 212 -8.58 -15.75 27.41
CA VAL A 212 -9.25 -16.67 26.48
C VAL A 212 -9.35 -18.07 27.07
N LYS A 213 -8.26 -18.60 27.63
CA LYS A 213 -8.23 -19.92 28.27
C LYS A 213 -9.08 -20.02 29.54
N ALA A 214 -9.17 -18.92 30.31
CA ALA A 214 -10.03 -18.83 31.48
C ALA A 214 -11.52 -18.83 31.10
N TYR A 215 -11.86 -18.28 29.92
CA TYR A 215 -13.21 -18.24 29.40
C TYR A 215 -13.63 -19.55 28.72
N SER A 216 -12.76 -20.15 27.90
CA SER A 216 -12.99 -21.41 27.17
C SER A 216 -11.73 -22.26 27.20
N GLN A 217 -11.84 -23.51 27.66
CA GLN A 217 -10.69 -24.42 27.74
C GLN A 217 -10.13 -24.80 26.37
N ALA A 218 -10.96 -24.77 25.32
CA ALA A 218 -10.55 -25.02 23.95
C ALA A 218 -10.23 -23.73 23.18
N GLY A 219 -10.36 -22.57 23.84
CA GLY A 219 -10.05 -21.27 23.27
C GLY A 219 -8.55 -21.04 23.08
N TYR A 220 -8.18 -20.35 22.01
CA TYR A 220 -6.79 -19.95 21.73
C TYR A 220 -6.72 -18.61 21.02
N VAL A 221 -5.57 -17.93 21.12
CA VAL A 221 -5.32 -16.69 20.39
C VAL A 221 -4.58 -17.00 19.10
N SER A 222 -5.13 -16.57 17.96
CA SER A 222 -4.48 -16.63 16.66
C SER A 222 -3.76 -15.32 16.35
N TYR A 223 -2.60 -15.40 15.71
CA TYR A 223 -1.87 -14.23 15.21
C TYR A 223 -1.80 -14.24 13.68
N ASN A 224 -2.42 -13.23 13.07
CA ASN A 224 -2.58 -13.13 11.62
C ASN A 224 -1.32 -12.56 10.93
N SER A 225 -0.22 -13.32 10.95
CA SER A 225 1.09 -12.91 10.42
C SER A 225 1.05 -12.44 8.96
N SER A 226 0.31 -13.15 8.12
CA SER A 226 0.20 -12.86 6.68
C SER A 226 -0.49 -11.52 6.44
N TYR A 227 -1.59 -11.26 7.14
CA TYR A 227 -2.32 -10.00 7.07
C TYR A 227 -1.43 -8.82 7.45
N ILE A 228 -0.79 -8.88 8.62
CA ILE A 228 0.08 -7.80 9.11
C ILE A 228 1.26 -7.57 8.16
N ALA A 229 1.91 -8.64 7.68
CA ALA A 229 3.02 -8.52 6.73
C ALA A 229 2.58 -7.87 5.41
N LEU A 230 1.43 -8.26 4.85
CA LEU A 230 0.90 -7.70 3.61
C LEU A 230 0.52 -6.22 3.77
N VAL A 231 -0.16 -5.87 4.85
CA VAL A 231 -0.57 -4.50 5.15
C VAL A 231 0.65 -3.60 5.35
N MET A 232 1.63 -4.04 6.14
CA MET A 232 2.88 -3.32 6.35
C MET A 232 3.69 -3.17 5.06
N ALA A 233 3.81 -4.24 4.26
CA ALA A 233 4.48 -4.17 2.96
C ALA A 233 3.77 -3.18 2.02
N PHE A 234 2.44 -3.24 1.93
CA PHE A 234 1.64 -2.34 1.11
C PHE A 234 1.86 -0.87 1.52
N LEU A 235 1.80 -0.59 2.82
CA LEU A 235 1.99 0.74 3.39
C LEU A 235 3.41 1.25 3.06
N VAL A 236 4.45 0.51 3.43
CA VAL A 236 5.85 0.93 3.25
C VAL A 236 6.19 1.10 1.76
N VAL A 237 5.80 0.15 0.90
CA VAL A 237 6.09 0.20 -0.54
C VAL A 237 5.37 1.38 -1.19
N SER A 238 4.08 1.59 -0.87
CA SER A 238 3.29 2.68 -1.44
C SER A 238 3.89 4.04 -1.09
N TYR A 239 4.23 4.24 0.19
CA TYR A 239 4.83 5.47 0.68
C TYR A 239 6.20 5.73 0.09
N THR A 240 7.08 4.73 0.15
CA THR A 240 8.45 4.83 -0.34
C THR A 240 8.46 5.13 -1.84
N THR A 241 7.63 4.42 -2.62
CA THR A 241 7.52 4.63 -4.08
C THR A 241 7.09 6.04 -4.42
N ARG A 242 6.08 6.58 -3.73
CA ARG A 242 5.53 7.92 -4.00
C ARG A 242 6.47 9.02 -3.54
N THR A 243 7.12 8.82 -2.40
CA THR A 243 8.18 9.71 -1.87
C THR A 243 9.36 9.80 -2.83
N ILE A 244 9.88 8.66 -3.30
CA ILE A 244 10.99 8.61 -4.27
C ILE A 244 10.63 9.38 -5.54
N ARG A 245 9.40 9.21 -6.04
CA ARG A 245 8.93 9.95 -7.23
C ARG A 245 8.90 11.47 -6.99
N LEU A 246 8.75 11.93 -5.75
CA LEU A 246 8.73 13.35 -5.43
C LEU A 246 10.12 14.01 -5.56
N PHE A 247 11.20 13.22 -5.50
CA PHE A 247 12.57 13.67 -5.68
C PHE A 247 13.11 13.22 -7.05
N PRO A 248 13.15 14.10 -8.07
CA PRO A 248 13.56 13.71 -9.42
C PRO A 248 14.96 13.09 -9.47
N LYS A 249 15.94 13.66 -8.74
CA LYS A 249 17.31 13.12 -8.66
C LYS A 249 17.35 11.69 -8.11
N ALA A 250 16.55 11.39 -7.10
CA ALA A 250 16.46 10.04 -6.53
C ALA A 250 15.72 9.08 -7.46
N SER A 251 14.61 9.53 -8.05
CA SER A 251 13.84 8.78 -9.03
C SER A 251 14.66 8.41 -10.27
N ASP A 252 15.49 9.30 -10.78
CA ASP A 252 16.31 9.06 -11.98
C ASP A 252 17.43 8.07 -11.69
N LYS A 253 18.06 8.16 -10.51
CA LYS A 253 19.07 7.20 -10.03
C LYS A 253 18.46 5.80 -9.84
N ILE A 254 17.27 5.71 -9.25
CA ILE A 254 16.57 4.43 -9.05
C ILE A 254 16.11 3.85 -10.38
N ARG A 255 15.57 4.67 -11.30
CA ARG A 255 15.21 4.24 -12.65
C ARG A 255 16.41 3.68 -13.41
N THR A 256 17.58 4.31 -13.28
CA THR A 256 18.79 3.80 -13.94
C THR A 256 19.26 2.49 -13.32
N VAL A 257 19.24 2.36 -11.99
CA VAL A 257 19.65 1.13 -11.30
C VAL A 257 18.68 -0.03 -11.58
N PHE A 258 17.38 0.18 -11.43
CA PHE A 258 16.38 -0.90 -11.50
C PHE A 258 15.86 -1.19 -12.90
N ARG A 259 15.89 -0.22 -13.82
CA ARG A 259 15.29 -0.39 -15.16
C ARG A 259 16.33 -0.46 -16.25
N THR A 260 17.28 0.47 -16.30
CA THR A 260 18.22 0.51 -17.43
C THR A 260 19.31 -0.54 -17.29
N LYS A 261 19.96 -0.68 -16.12
CA LYS A 261 21.04 -1.66 -15.91
C LYS A 261 20.65 -3.12 -16.20
N PRO A 262 19.55 -3.68 -15.63
CA PRO A 262 19.18 -5.06 -15.93
C PRO A 262 18.72 -5.23 -17.38
N SER A 263 18.04 -4.24 -17.97
CA SER A 263 17.67 -4.30 -19.40
C SER A 263 18.89 -4.28 -20.33
N LEU A 264 19.95 -3.55 -19.96
CA LEU A 264 21.21 -3.52 -20.70
C LEU A 264 21.97 -4.84 -20.54
N ALA A 265 22.02 -5.37 -19.31
CA ALA A 265 22.63 -6.67 -19.03
C ALA A 265 21.94 -7.79 -19.83
N LEU A 266 20.61 -7.82 -19.82
CA LEU A 266 19.82 -8.79 -20.59
C LEU A 266 20.03 -8.64 -22.11
N LYS A 267 20.07 -7.40 -22.62
CA LYS A 267 20.38 -7.14 -24.04
C LYS A 267 21.78 -7.61 -24.42
N ASN A 268 22.77 -7.40 -23.56
CA ASN A 268 24.14 -7.85 -23.78
C ASN A 268 24.26 -9.38 -23.77
N GLU A 269 23.53 -10.07 -22.90
CA GLU A 269 23.47 -11.55 -22.93
C GLU A 269 22.78 -12.08 -24.17
N LEU A 270 21.67 -11.47 -24.59
CA LEU A 270 20.98 -11.81 -25.84
C LEU A 270 21.88 -11.60 -27.07
N ALA A 271 22.68 -10.52 -27.10
CA ALA A 271 23.64 -10.28 -28.16
C ALA A 271 24.77 -11.33 -28.18
N ARG A 272 25.27 -11.73 -26.99
CA ARG A 272 26.26 -12.81 -26.85
C ARG A 272 25.72 -14.16 -27.32
N LEU A 273 24.48 -14.48 -26.97
CA LEU A 273 23.80 -15.70 -27.43
C LEU A 273 23.60 -15.70 -28.95
N LYS A 274 23.14 -14.58 -29.52
CA LYS A 274 22.96 -14.43 -30.97
C LYS A 274 24.29 -14.64 -31.73
N HIS A 275 25.38 -14.07 -31.23
CA HIS A 275 26.71 -14.24 -31.82
C HIS A 275 27.19 -15.70 -31.74
N ARG A 276 26.99 -16.38 -30.61
CA ARG A 276 27.35 -17.81 -30.45
C ARG A 276 26.55 -18.71 -31.39
N VAL A 277 25.25 -18.45 -31.56
CA VAL A 277 24.40 -19.20 -32.49
C VAL A 277 24.83 -18.96 -33.94
N SER A 278 25.18 -17.73 -34.33
CA SER A 278 25.71 -17.46 -35.68
C SER A 278 27.02 -18.20 -35.95
N ILE A 279 27.95 -18.26 -34.99
CA ILE A 279 29.17 -19.07 -35.13
C ILE A 279 28.82 -20.56 -35.27
N LEU A 280 27.88 -21.07 -34.46
CA LEU A 280 27.47 -22.47 -34.53
C LEU A 280 26.87 -22.83 -35.89
N ILE A 281 26.04 -21.94 -36.45
CA ILE A 281 25.47 -22.10 -37.79
C ILE A 281 26.57 -22.10 -38.86
N ILE A 282 27.57 -21.22 -38.77
CA ILE A 282 28.70 -21.18 -39.71
C ILE A 282 29.53 -22.47 -39.61
N VAL A 283 29.82 -22.94 -38.39
CA VAL A 283 30.58 -24.18 -38.16
C VAL A 283 29.80 -25.39 -38.67
N MET A 284 28.49 -25.50 -38.39
CA MET A 284 27.65 -26.57 -38.92
C MET A 284 27.54 -26.52 -40.45
N GLY A 285 27.41 -25.33 -41.04
CA GLY A 285 27.42 -25.12 -42.49
C GLY A 285 28.72 -25.61 -43.13
N ASN A 286 29.88 -25.23 -42.56
CA ASN A 286 31.19 -25.70 -43.03
C ASN A 286 31.36 -27.22 -42.86
N HIS A 287 30.82 -27.80 -41.78
CA HIS A 287 30.85 -29.25 -41.56
C HIS A 287 29.95 -30.01 -42.55
N MET A 288 28.78 -29.47 -42.91
CA MET A 288 27.90 -30.03 -43.93
C MET A 288 28.50 -29.94 -45.33
N VAL A 289 29.17 -28.85 -45.68
CA VAL A 289 29.90 -28.72 -46.96
C VAL A 289 31.07 -29.71 -47.02
N SER A 290 31.81 -29.90 -45.92
CA SER A 290 32.88 -30.90 -45.82
C SER A 290 32.36 -32.34 -45.94
N TRP A 291 31.18 -32.62 -45.40
CA TRP A 291 30.49 -33.91 -45.57
C TRP A 291 29.97 -34.12 -46.99
N GLY A 292 29.43 -33.07 -47.64
CA GLY A 292 29.02 -33.10 -49.04
C GLY A 292 30.19 -33.40 -49.99
N HIS A 293 31.36 -32.82 -49.74
CA HIS A 293 32.59 -33.12 -50.51
C HIS A 293 33.08 -34.56 -50.28
N ARG A 294 32.99 -35.08 -49.04
CA ARG A 294 33.31 -36.48 -48.75
C ARG A 294 32.33 -37.45 -49.43
N LEU A 295 31.03 -37.17 -49.42
CA LEU A 295 30.00 -37.94 -50.13
C LEU A 295 30.16 -37.91 -51.66
N GLY A 296 30.64 -36.80 -52.22
CA GLY A 296 31.03 -36.72 -53.64
C GLY A 296 32.18 -37.66 -54.02
N ASN A 297 33.16 -37.86 -53.13
CA ASN A 297 34.28 -38.77 -53.37
C ASN A 297 33.89 -40.25 -53.33
N TYR A 298 32.86 -40.65 -52.57
CA TYR A 298 32.38 -42.04 -52.58
C TYR A 298 31.60 -42.40 -53.86
N LYS A 299 31.05 -41.42 -54.59
CA LYS A 299 30.45 -41.66 -55.93
C LYS A 299 31.50 -42.05 -56.99
N CYS A 300 32.78 -41.68 -56.80
CA CYS A 300 33.88 -42.15 -57.65
C CYS A 300 34.37 -43.55 -57.28
N VAL A 301 34.33 -43.93 -56.00
CA VAL A 301 34.75 -45.27 -55.55
C VAL A 301 33.72 -46.35 -55.92
N ALA A 302 32.43 -46.03 -55.91
CA ALA A 302 31.38 -46.96 -56.37
C ALA A 302 31.49 -47.27 -57.88
N ARG A 303 31.92 -46.32 -58.72
CA ARG A 303 32.13 -46.54 -60.17
C ARG A 303 33.38 -47.36 -60.52
N SER A 304 34.28 -47.59 -59.56
CA SER A 304 35.48 -48.40 -59.77
C SER A 304 35.32 -49.85 -59.30
N LEU A 305 34.26 -50.17 -58.53
CA LEU A 305 33.96 -51.52 -58.05
C LEU A 305 32.98 -52.28 -58.97
N ASP A 306 32.15 -51.59 -59.74
CA ASP A 306 31.26 -52.17 -60.78
C ASP A 306 31.98 -52.57 -62.09
N ARG A 307 33.31 -52.56 -62.11
CA ARG A 307 34.11 -53.07 -63.25
C ARG A 307 35.08 -54.20 -62.89
N LEU A 308 34.98 -54.72 -61.66
CA LEU A 308 35.72 -55.90 -61.19
C LEU A 308 34.79 -57.11 -60.91
N PHE A 309 33.52 -57.03 -61.30
CA PHE A 309 32.58 -58.15 -61.43
C PHE A 309 31.72 -57.99 -62.68
#